data_AF-A0A916WZ07-F1
#
_entry.id   AF-A0A916WZ07-F1
#
_cell.length_a   1.000
_cell.length_b   1.000
_cell.length_c   1.000
_cell.angle_alpha   90.00
_cell.angle_beta   90.00
_cell.angle_gamma   90.00
#
_symmetry.space_group_name_H-M   'P 1'
#
loop_
_entity.id
_entity.type
_entity.pdbx_description
1 polymer ?
#
loop_
_entity_poly.entity_id
_entity_poly.type
_entity_poly.pdbx_seq_one_letter_code
_entity_poly.pdbx_strand_id
1 'polypeptide(L)'
;MPHDRRTHLAVALVVALLTIAMIVTAALWITDRPTGAGGHADGRDGDHVSPLIVGSQDPGDPAPAPVTSTVQACPAPPAIIPVRVTFTDRGLSVLTAASSACSGGDVLSNSHAHVTLRSPSVVIAAADFDLSGAPVVIPAIQRPQRTITLNFPDGSFYQLPAEIDQEPESTLTITTRRDGVSADEHAETARAAGPVTLTATTPHPSPDDHADAVAARSLDVQADADRSRLVADHWFAELSTRRAGETSPQGRWDHLDILDETVEDMQRYPDIAVVHSRDWSVFDDADRWITLSARPFDSAHDALDWCRNHHLDADRCWAQLLSHRAPPQGSAVVQGG
;
A
#
# COMPACT_ATOMS: atom_id res chain seq x y z
N MET A 1 17.39 33.34 20.85
CA MET A 1 16.02 33.06 20.35
C MET A 1 15.56 34.15 19.39
N PRO A 2 15.69 33.92 18.07
CA PRO A 2 14.82 34.61 17.10
C PRO A 2 14.43 33.72 15.89
N HIS A 3 14.31 32.39 16.05
CA HIS A 3 14.02 31.49 14.92
C HIS A 3 12.51 31.34 14.59
N ASP A 4 11.64 31.69 15.53
CA ASP A 4 10.22 31.34 15.46
C ASP A 4 9.37 32.32 14.63
N ARG A 5 9.83 33.55 14.45
CA ARG A 5 9.03 34.58 13.76
C ARG A 5 9.01 34.43 12.24
N ARG A 6 10.00 33.75 11.67
CA ARG A 6 10.15 33.58 10.20
C ARG A 6 9.30 32.43 9.66
N THR A 7 9.16 31.36 10.44
CA THR A 7 8.32 30.20 10.12
C THR A 7 6.84 30.58 10.14
N HIS A 8 6.38 31.34 11.14
CA HIS A 8 5.00 31.81 11.21
C HIS A 8 4.63 32.77 10.05
N LEU A 9 5.55 33.61 9.59
CA LEU A 9 5.34 34.50 8.44
C LEU A 9 5.28 33.73 7.12
N ALA A 10 6.07 32.68 6.95
CA ALA A 10 6.04 31.84 5.75
C ALA A 10 4.73 31.04 5.65
N VAL A 11 4.26 30.46 6.76
CA VAL A 11 3.00 29.70 6.80
C VAL A 11 1.80 30.61 6.52
N ALA A 12 1.76 31.82 7.10
CA ALA A 12 0.68 32.77 6.85
C ALA A 12 0.58 33.21 5.39
N LEU A 13 1.72 33.36 4.69
CA LEU A 13 1.75 33.76 3.28
C LEU A 13 1.23 32.65 2.34
N VAL A 14 1.55 31.39 2.65
CA VAL A 14 1.08 30.21 1.88
C VAL A 14 -0.44 30.05 2.02
N VAL A 15 -0.98 30.20 3.23
CA VAL A 15 -2.44 30.14 3.47
C VAL A 15 -3.19 31.27 2.77
N ALA A 16 -2.62 32.49 2.76
CA ALA A 16 -3.21 33.62 2.04
C ALA A 16 -3.23 33.42 0.51
N LEU A 17 -2.19 32.81 -0.07
CA LEU A 17 -2.14 32.51 -1.51
C LEU A 17 -3.12 31.41 -1.91
N LEU A 18 -3.27 30.37 -1.08
CA LEU A 18 -4.22 29.28 -1.34
C LEU A 18 -5.69 29.73 -1.27
N THR A 19 -6.01 30.67 -0.39
CA THR A 19 -7.37 31.23 -0.29
C THR A 19 -7.72 32.14 -1.46
N ILE A 20 -6.78 32.93 -1.97
CA ILE A 20 -6.99 33.75 -3.18
C ILE A 20 -7.20 32.87 -4.42
N ALA A 21 -6.45 31.76 -4.55
CA ALA A 21 -6.60 30.83 -5.67
C ALA A 21 -7.99 30.16 -5.73
N MET A 22 -8.60 29.85 -4.58
CA MET A 22 -9.95 29.27 -4.53
C MET A 22 -11.07 30.27 -4.85
N ILE A 23 -10.87 31.57 -4.63
CA ILE A 23 -11.90 32.58 -4.95
C ILE A 23 -11.94 32.84 -6.47
N VAL A 24 -10.81 32.69 -7.18
CA VAL A 24 -10.73 32.92 -8.64
C VAL A 24 -11.37 31.78 -9.45
N THR A 25 -11.40 30.54 -8.94
CA THR A 25 -12.02 29.39 -9.64
C THR A 25 -13.55 29.32 -9.52
N ALA A 26 -14.15 29.98 -8.52
CA ALA A 26 -15.60 30.03 -8.34
C ALA A 26 -16.30 31.10 -9.21
N ALA A 27 -15.54 32.04 -9.79
CA ALA A 27 -16.11 33.18 -10.54
C ALA A 27 -16.24 32.95 -12.07
N LEU A 28 -15.83 31.79 -12.60
CA LEU A 28 -15.78 31.54 -14.06
C LEU A 28 -16.89 30.63 -14.62
N TRP A 29 -17.91 30.28 -13.83
CA TRP A 29 -18.99 29.38 -14.29
C TRP A 29 -20.40 29.99 -14.31
N ILE A 30 -20.52 31.32 -14.44
CA ILE A 30 -21.82 31.96 -14.65
C ILE A 30 -21.66 33.10 -15.65
N THR A 31 -21.80 32.81 -16.95
CA THR A 31 -22.58 33.59 -17.94
C THR A 31 -22.42 32.97 -19.33
N ASP A 32 -23.47 32.35 -19.86
CA ASP A 32 -24.01 32.74 -21.16
C ASP A 32 -25.36 32.06 -21.43
N ARG A 33 -26.42 32.88 -21.46
CA ARG A 33 -27.71 32.56 -22.08
C ARG A 33 -27.78 33.36 -23.38
N PRO A 34 -28.04 32.74 -24.54
CA PRO A 34 -28.48 33.50 -25.70
C PRO A 34 -30.02 33.58 -25.73
N THR A 35 -30.54 34.79 -25.52
CA THR A 35 -31.87 35.22 -25.97
C THR A 35 -31.83 35.55 -27.46
N GLY A 36 -32.88 35.14 -28.21
CA GLY A 36 -32.90 35.14 -29.67
C GLY A 36 -33.40 36.40 -30.39
N ALA A 37 -33.63 36.25 -31.70
CA ALA A 37 -34.54 37.01 -32.59
C ALA A 37 -34.36 36.49 -34.03
N GLY A 38 -35.43 36.08 -34.74
CA GLY A 38 -35.97 36.80 -35.91
C GLY A 38 -35.07 36.66 -37.16
N GLY A 39 -35.40 35.92 -38.21
CA GLY A 39 -36.62 36.02 -39.01
C GLY A 39 -36.36 36.87 -40.26
N HIS A 40 -35.91 36.25 -41.37
CA HIS A 40 -36.17 36.75 -42.71
C HIS A 40 -36.01 35.66 -43.77
N ALA A 41 -37.07 35.48 -44.56
CA ALA A 41 -37.11 34.66 -45.75
C ALA A 41 -36.71 35.51 -46.96
N ASP A 42 -35.99 34.91 -47.91
CA ASP A 42 -36.23 35.21 -49.32
C ASP A 42 -35.91 33.97 -50.15
N GLY A 43 -36.76 33.73 -51.13
CA GLY A 43 -36.76 32.54 -51.97
C GLY A 43 -36.24 32.79 -53.38
N ARG A 44 -36.13 31.66 -54.10
CA ARG A 44 -35.85 31.40 -55.53
C ARG A 44 -34.62 30.50 -55.63
N ASP A 45 -34.52 29.53 -56.52
CA ASP A 45 -35.39 28.83 -57.46
C ASP A 45 -34.44 27.76 -58.08
N GLY A 46 -34.96 26.64 -58.59
CA GLY A 46 -34.14 25.74 -59.42
C GLY A 46 -34.17 24.26 -59.02
N ASP A 47 -35.25 23.61 -59.42
CA ASP A 47 -35.34 22.24 -59.94
C ASP A 47 -34.07 21.38 -59.98
N HIS A 48 -34.13 20.21 -59.33
CA HIS A 48 -33.83 18.93 -59.98
C HIS A 48 -34.59 17.79 -59.29
N VAL A 49 -35.64 17.32 -59.98
CA VAL A 49 -36.42 16.13 -59.65
C VAL A 49 -35.69 14.88 -60.10
N SER A 50 -35.53 13.92 -59.20
CA SER A 50 -35.44 12.49 -59.52
C SER A 50 -35.94 11.65 -58.33
N PRO A 51 -36.57 10.49 -58.60
CA PRO A 51 -37.76 10.07 -57.86
C PRO A 51 -37.48 9.33 -56.56
N LEU A 52 -38.42 9.52 -55.61
CA LEU A 52 -38.63 8.69 -54.43
C LEU A 52 -38.86 7.24 -54.86
N ILE A 53 -37.87 6.38 -54.64
CA ILE A 53 -38.13 4.95 -54.43
C ILE A 53 -38.51 4.79 -52.96
N VAL A 54 -39.81 4.62 -52.73
CA VAL A 54 -40.35 4.06 -51.49
C VAL A 54 -39.88 2.61 -51.42
N GLY A 55 -38.72 2.40 -50.78
CA GLY A 55 -38.26 1.10 -50.33
C GLY A 55 -38.96 0.76 -49.03
N SER A 56 -39.78 -0.28 -49.09
CA SER A 56 -40.53 -0.90 -48.00
C SER A 56 -39.71 -1.04 -46.72
N GLN A 57 -40.31 -0.66 -45.58
CA GLN A 57 -39.84 -1.05 -44.25
C GLN A 57 -39.84 -2.58 -44.16
N ASP A 58 -38.66 -3.16 -44.04
CA ASP A 58 -38.46 -4.55 -43.65
C ASP A 58 -38.56 -4.63 -42.11
N PRO A 59 -39.53 -5.33 -41.52
CA PRO A 59 -39.59 -5.56 -40.08
C PRO A 59 -38.69 -6.77 -39.77
N GLY A 60 -37.38 -6.56 -39.73
CA GLY A 60 -36.47 -7.69 -39.62
C GLY A 60 -35.01 -7.42 -39.28
N ASP A 61 -34.54 -6.17 -39.21
CA ASP A 61 -33.16 -5.93 -38.76
C ASP A 61 -33.11 -5.92 -37.22
N PRO A 62 -32.42 -6.89 -36.57
CA PRO A 62 -32.14 -6.78 -35.16
C PRO A 62 -31.36 -5.48 -34.93
N ALA A 63 -31.70 -4.77 -33.85
CA ALA A 63 -30.90 -3.63 -33.40
C ALA A 63 -29.41 -4.04 -33.43
N PRO A 64 -28.50 -3.20 -33.95
CA PRO A 64 -27.09 -3.56 -33.99
C PRO A 64 -26.69 -3.95 -32.57
N ALA A 65 -26.17 -5.18 -32.42
CA ALA A 65 -25.68 -5.64 -31.14
C ALA A 65 -24.73 -4.57 -30.59
N PRO A 66 -24.77 -4.25 -29.28
CA PRO A 66 -23.80 -3.33 -28.71
C PRO A 66 -22.42 -3.84 -29.12
N VAL A 67 -21.65 -3.00 -29.82
CA VAL A 67 -20.28 -3.34 -30.18
C VAL A 67 -19.51 -3.50 -28.87
N THR A 68 -19.36 -4.74 -28.42
CA THR A 68 -18.54 -5.04 -27.25
C THR A 68 -17.10 -4.91 -27.69
N SER A 69 -16.54 -3.71 -27.49
CA SER A 69 -15.12 -3.49 -27.72
C SER A 69 -14.34 -4.38 -26.76
N THR A 70 -13.53 -5.28 -27.31
CA THR A 70 -12.65 -6.16 -26.54
C THR A 70 -11.25 -5.58 -26.49
N VAL A 71 -10.59 -5.78 -25.35
CA VAL A 71 -9.17 -5.51 -25.12
C VAL A 71 -8.45 -6.84 -25.19
N GLN A 72 -7.34 -6.87 -25.92
CA GLN A 72 -6.45 -8.03 -26.02
C GLN A 72 -5.21 -7.82 -25.14
N ALA A 73 -4.60 -8.91 -24.68
CA ALA A 73 -3.34 -8.88 -23.94
C ALA A 73 -2.25 -8.14 -24.74
N CYS A 74 -1.61 -7.18 -24.10
CA CYS A 74 -0.54 -6.38 -24.69
C CYS A 74 0.78 -7.14 -24.57
N PRO A 75 1.62 -7.28 -25.60
CA PRO A 75 2.92 -7.96 -25.43
C PRO A 75 3.87 -7.23 -24.46
N ALA A 76 3.73 -5.91 -24.33
CA ALA A 76 4.49 -5.12 -23.37
C ALA A 76 3.79 -5.12 -22.00
N PRO A 77 4.54 -5.20 -20.88
CA PRO A 77 3.95 -5.08 -19.56
C PRO A 77 3.35 -3.67 -19.35
N PRO A 78 2.29 -3.55 -18.54
CA PRO A 78 1.70 -2.26 -18.24
C PRO A 78 2.63 -1.42 -17.37
N ALA A 79 2.55 -0.09 -17.52
CA ALA A 79 3.18 0.84 -16.60
C ALA A 79 2.30 0.96 -15.35
N ILE A 80 2.82 0.49 -14.20
CA ILE A 80 2.17 0.59 -12.89
C ILE A 80 3.00 1.52 -12.01
N ILE A 81 2.42 2.67 -11.66
CA ILE A 81 3.11 3.73 -10.91
C ILE A 81 2.58 3.72 -9.46
N PRO A 82 3.45 3.54 -8.45
CA PRO A 82 3.06 3.73 -7.05
C PRO A 82 2.58 5.16 -6.80
N VAL A 83 1.45 5.30 -6.11
CA VAL A 83 0.86 6.58 -5.71
C VAL A 83 0.95 6.74 -4.19
N ARG A 84 0.72 5.66 -3.45
CA ARG A 84 0.81 5.63 -1.99
C ARG A 84 1.14 4.22 -1.55
N VAL A 85 2.04 4.10 -0.58
CA VAL A 85 2.30 2.85 0.14
C VAL A 85 1.78 3.04 1.57
N THR A 86 1.12 2.04 2.13
CA THR A 86 0.54 2.13 3.48
C THR A 86 0.59 0.77 4.14
N PHE A 87 1.16 0.70 5.34
CA PHE A 87 1.07 -0.48 6.17
C PHE A 87 -0.31 -0.54 6.86
N THR A 88 -0.90 -1.72 6.90
CA THR A 88 -2.27 -1.95 7.42
C THR A 88 -2.31 -3.18 8.32
N ASP A 89 -3.46 -3.41 8.94
CA ASP A 89 -3.78 -4.62 9.72
C ASP A 89 -3.88 -5.91 8.87
N ARG A 90 -3.64 -5.82 7.56
CA ARG A 90 -3.71 -6.92 6.58
C ARG A 90 -2.48 -6.97 5.67
N GLY A 91 -1.37 -6.36 6.08
CA GLY A 91 -0.14 -6.24 5.32
C GLY A 91 0.06 -4.90 4.63
N LEU A 92 0.93 -4.89 3.63
CA LEU A 92 1.33 -3.69 2.89
C LEU A 92 0.36 -3.42 1.73
N SER A 93 -0.31 -2.27 1.74
CA SER A 93 -1.22 -1.83 0.69
C SER A 93 -0.57 -0.78 -0.19
N VAL A 94 -0.57 -1.00 -1.51
CA VAL A 94 0.03 -0.12 -2.50
C VAL A 94 -1.04 0.38 -3.45
N LEU A 95 -1.40 1.66 -3.33
CA LEU A 95 -2.26 2.34 -4.29
C LEU A 95 -1.43 2.71 -5.52
N THR A 96 -1.91 2.39 -6.71
CA THR A 96 -1.20 2.61 -7.96
C THR A 96 -2.07 3.25 -9.02
N ALA A 97 -1.41 3.83 -10.03
CA ALA A 97 -2.01 4.26 -11.28
C ALA A 97 -1.43 3.44 -12.44
N ALA A 98 -2.29 2.71 -13.17
CA ALA A 98 -1.89 1.78 -14.21
C ALA A 98 -2.33 2.23 -15.60
N SER A 99 -1.45 2.01 -16.58
CA SER A 99 -1.72 2.27 -18.01
C SER A 99 -0.96 1.30 -18.92
N SER A 100 -1.52 1.00 -20.09
CA SER A 100 -0.90 0.15 -21.11
C SER A 100 -0.24 0.98 -22.20
N ALA A 101 0.91 0.53 -22.70
CA ALA A 101 1.57 1.09 -23.87
C ALA A 101 0.85 0.72 -25.19
N CYS A 102 0.06 -0.37 -25.20
CA CYS A 102 -0.75 -0.75 -26.35
C CYS A 102 -1.96 0.15 -26.49
N SER A 103 -2.26 0.58 -27.72
CA SER A 103 -3.39 1.48 -28.03
C SER A 103 -4.76 0.89 -27.69
N GLY A 104 -4.88 -0.45 -27.68
CA GLY A 104 -6.08 -1.17 -27.28
C GLY A 104 -6.24 -1.37 -25.77
N GLY A 105 -5.23 -1.08 -24.95
CA GLY A 105 -5.18 -1.45 -23.54
C GLY A 105 -4.35 -2.73 -23.30
N ASP A 106 -4.47 -3.29 -22.10
CA ASP A 106 -3.92 -4.60 -21.74
C ASP A 106 -4.96 -5.37 -20.92
N VAL A 107 -4.86 -6.70 -20.89
CA VAL A 107 -5.59 -7.56 -19.96
C VAL A 107 -4.60 -8.48 -19.26
N LEU A 108 -4.60 -8.41 -17.94
CA LEU A 108 -3.83 -9.30 -17.07
C LEU A 108 -4.76 -10.42 -16.60
N SER A 109 -4.49 -11.65 -17.03
CA SER A 109 -5.37 -12.82 -16.79
C SER A 109 -4.60 -14.05 -16.30
N ASN A 110 -3.35 -13.87 -15.88
CA ASN A 110 -2.46 -14.97 -15.57
C ASN A 110 -2.56 -15.41 -14.11
N SER A 111 -2.39 -16.70 -13.86
CA SER A 111 -2.57 -17.31 -12.53
C SER A 111 -1.43 -17.02 -11.54
N HIS A 112 -0.28 -16.57 -12.05
CA HIS A 112 0.88 -16.15 -11.24
C HIS A 112 1.43 -14.82 -11.77
N ALA A 113 0.70 -13.72 -11.53
CA ALA A 113 1.21 -12.39 -11.83
C ALA A 113 2.21 -12.01 -10.75
N HIS A 114 3.49 -12.21 -11.03
CA HIS A 114 4.56 -11.87 -10.12
C HIS A 114 4.74 -10.35 -10.11
N VAL A 115 4.47 -9.72 -8.97
CA VAL A 115 4.58 -8.28 -8.79
C VAL A 115 5.67 -7.99 -7.77
N THR A 116 6.59 -7.10 -8.14
CA THR A 116 7.67 -6.65 -7.27
C THR A 116 7.57 -5.15 -7.07
N LEU A 117 7.51 -4.69 -5.82
CA LEU A 117 7.68 -3.30 -5.42
C LEU A 117 9.14 -3.09 -5.02
N ARG A 118 9.81 -2.11 -5.63
CA ARG A 118 11.24 -1.86 -5.43
C ARG A 118 11.51 -0.37 -5.17
N SER A 119 12.41 -0.08 -4.23
CA SER A 119 13.12 1.20 -4.18
C SER A 119 14.32 1.17 -5.14
N PRO A 120 15.05 2.28 -5.35
CA PRO A 120 16.27 2.25 -6.17
C PRO A 120 17.34 1.27 -5.67
N SER A 121 17.34 0.92 -4.38
CA SER A 121 18.37 0.09 -3.76
C SER A 121 17.94 -1.36 -3.52
N VAL A 122 16.69 -1.60 -3.12
CA VAL A 122 16.26 -2.92 -2.60
C VAL A 122 14.82 -3.24 -2.99
N VAL A 123 14.49 -4.53 -3.04
CA VAL A 123 13.09 -4.97 -3.10
C VAL A 123 12.41 -4.73 -1.75
N ILE A 124 11.23 -4.10 -1.79
CA ILE A 124 10.39 -3.83 -0.62
C ILE A 124 9.39 -4.96 -0.43
N ALA A 125 8.75 -5.40 -1.51
CA ALA A 125 7.74 -6.45 -1.49
C ALA A 125 7.75 -7.26 -2.80
N ALA A 126 7.49 -8.55 -2.71
CA ALA A 126 7.25 -9.42 -3.87
C ALA A 126 6.22 -10.49 -3.56
N ALA A 127 5.27 -10.67 -4.48
CA ALA A 127 4.24 -11.69 -4.36
C ALA A 127 3.62 -12.02 -5.72
N ASP A 128 2.96 -13.17 -5.78
CA ASP A 128 2.13 -13.58 -6.91
C ASP A 128 0.66 -13.24 -6.68
N PHE A 129 0.00 -12.79 -7.74
CA PHE A 129 -1.44 -12.53 -7.79
C PHE A 129 -2.10 -13.48 -8.79
N ASP A 130 -3.16 -14.18 -8.37
CA ASP A 130 -3.99 -14.96 -9.29
C ASP A 130 -5.05 -14.07 -9.95
N LEU A 131 -4.86 -13.80 -11.24
CA LEU A 131 -5.78 -13.00 -12.06
C LEU A 131 -6.58 -13.87 -13.05
N SER A 132 -6.45 -15.20 -12.97
CA SER A 132 -7.06 -16.13 -13.92
C SER A 132 -8.59 -16.21 -13.79
N GLY A 133 -9.10 -16.10 -12.56
CA GLY A 133 -10.55 -16.09 -12.29
C GLY A 133 -11.21 -14.73 -12.49
N ALA A 134 -10.44 -13.63 -12.43
CA ALA A 134 -10.94 -12.26 -12.57
C ALA A 134 -9.92 -11.37 -13.32
N PRO A 135 -9.87 -11.46 -14.66
CA PRO A 135 -8.91 -10.69 -15.45
C PRO A 135 -9.03 -9.18 -15.25
N VAL A 136 -7.89 -8.51 -15.17
CA VAL A 136 -7.79 -7.07 -14.91
C VAL A 136 -7.47 -6.34 -16.22
N VAL A 137 -8.41 -5.51 -16.68
CA VAL A 137 -8.20 -4.66 -17.86
C VAL A 137 -7.49 -3.37 -17.49
N ILE A 138 -6.37 -3.08 -18.16
CA ILE A 138 -5.59 -1.86 -18.01
C ILE A 138 -5.87 -0.95 -19.22
N PRO A 139 -6.30 0.31 -19.01
CA PRO A 139 -6.59 1.22 -20.11
C PRO A 139 -5.32 1.63 -20.85
N ALA A 140 -5.43 1.92 -22.14
CA ALA A 140 -4.34 2.50 -22.93
C ALA A 140 -3.89 3.85 -22.37
N ILE A 141 -2.62 4.22 -22.55
CA ILE A 141 -2.03 5.46 -22.01
C ILE A 141 -2.74 6.76 -22.43
N GLN A 142 -3.52 6.74 -23.52
CA GLN A 142 -4.32 7.87 -23.97
C GLN A 142 -5.63 8.06 -23.19
N ARG A 143 -5.94 7.16 -22.26
CA ARG A 143 -7.15 7.16 -21.43
C ARG A 143 -6.76 7.47 -19.97
N PRO A 144 -7.72 7.87 -19.12
CA PRO A 144 -7.46 8.01 -17.69
C PRO A 144 -6.87 6.73 -17.12
N GLN A 145 -5.81 6.87 -16.32
CA GLN A 145 -5.14 5.75 -15.68
C GLN A 145 -6.11 5.02 -14.74
N ARG A 146 -5.97 3.70 -14.65
CA ARG A 146 -6.78 2.90 -13.75
C ARG A 146 -6.14 2.84 -12.38
N THR A 147 -6.92 3.11 -11.35
CA THR A 147 -6.49 2.93 -9.96
C THR A 147 -6.52 1.46 -9.59
N ILE A 148 -5.39 0.93 -9.11
CA ILE A 148 -5.28 -0.46 -8.63
C ILE A 148 -4.67 -0.42 -7.22
N THR A 149 -5.34 -1.06 -6.27
CA THR A 149 -4.78 -1.30 -4.93
C THR A 149 -4.22 -2.71 -4.90
N LEU A 150 -2.92 -2.85 -4.66
CA LEU A 150 -2.23 -4.13 -4.51
C LEU A 150 -1.98 -4.37 -3.02
N ASN A 151 -2.55 -5.42 -2.46
CA ASN A 151 -2.31 -5.81 -1.06
C ASN A 151 -1.33 -6.98 -1.02
N PHE A 152 -0.23 -6.77 -0.31
CA PHE A 152 0.81 -7.76 -0.02
C PHE A 152 0.61 -8.24 1.42
N PRO A 153 0.17 -9.49 1.65
CA PRO A 153 0.00 -10.04 2.99
C PRO A 153 1.36 -10.32 3.65
N ASP A 154 1.32 -10.80 4.89
CA ASP A 154 2.51 -11.18 5.68
C ASP A 154 3.42 -12.15 4.93
N GLY A 155 4.73 -12.00 5.13
CA GLY A 155 5.77 -12.71 4.39
C GLY A 155 6.00 -12.21 2.95
N SER A 156 5.24 -11.22 2.47
CA SER A 156 5.38 -10.68 1.10
C SER A 156 6.23 -9.41 1.02
N PHE A 157 6.71 -8.89 2.14
CA PHE A 157 7.49 -7.65 2.21
C PHE A 157 8.59 -7.77 3.26
N TYR A 158 9.68 -7.03 3.06
CA TYR A 158 10.97 -7.28 3.75
C TYR A 158 11.45 -6.08 4.55
N GLN A 159 10.56 -5.10 4.76
CA GLN A 159 10.83 -3.87 5.51
C GLN A 159 9.66 -3.53 6.41
N LEU A 160 9.95 -2.89 7.55
CA LEU A 160 8.97 -2.40 8.50
C LEU A 160 8.52 -0.97 8.17
N PRO A 161 7.36 -0.53 8.71
CA PRO A 161 6.72 0.73 8.33
C PRO A 161 7.63 1.95 8.46
N ALA A 162 8.44 2.05 9.52
CA ALA A 162 9.30 3.21 9.74
C ALA A 162 10.33 3.43 8.64
N GLU A 163 10.80 2.38 7.96
CA GLU A 163 11.70 2.51 6.81
C GLU A 163 10.93 2.80 5.53
N ILE A 164 9.79 2.13 5.30
CA ILE A 164 8.93 2.35 4.14
C ILE A 164 8.42 3.79 4.08
N ASP A 165 8.03 4.36 5.23
CA ASP A 165 7.52 5.74 5.34
C ASP A 165 8.58 6.81 5.04
N GLN A 166 9.87 6.43 4.99
CA GLN A 166 10.97 7.32 4.60
C GLN A 166 11.22 7.32 3.08
N GLU A 167 10.69 6.34 2.35
CA GLU A 167 10.88 6.20 0.90
C GLU A 167 9.85 7.07 0.14
N PRO A 168 10.29 8.09 -0.62
CA PRO A 168 9.36 8.89 -1.40
C PRO A 168 8.71 8.05 -2.49
N GLU A 169 7.38 8.05 -2.63
CA GLU A 169 6.69 7.14 -3.56
C GLU A 169 7.11 7.34 -5.02
N SER A 170 7.61 8.53 -5.36
CA SER A 170 8.16 8.86 -6.68
C SER A 170 9.45 8.12 -7.06
N THR A 171 10.18 7.55 -6.09
CA THR A 171 11.37 6.73 -6.34
C THR A 171 11.04 5.25 -6.49
N LEU A 172 9.83 4.85 -6.09
CA LEU A 172 9.39 3.48 -6.09
C LEU A 172 8.99 3.04 -7.50
N THR A 173 9.28 1.79 -7.81
CA THR A 173 8.92 1.17 -9.07
C THR A 173 8.18 -0.13 -8.83
N ILE A 174 7.22 -0.43 -9.69
CA ILE A 174 6.56 -1.73 -9.74
C ILE A 174 6.88 -2.40 -11.05
N THR A 175 7.32 -3.65 -10.97
CA THR A 175 7.46 -4.52 -12.13
C THR A 175 6.47 -5.67 -12.03
N THR A 176 5.90 -6.06 -13.16
CA THR A 176 4.99 -7.20 -13.27
C THR A 176 5.51 -8.19 -14.30
N ARG A 177 5.65 -9.46 -13.91
CA ARG A 177 5.91 -10.57 -14.83
C ARG A 177 4.67 -11.44 -14.93
N ARG A 178 4.31 -11.81 -16.17
CA ARG A 178 3.17 -12.69 -16.43
C ARG A 178 3.67 -14.14 -16.43
N ASP A 179 3.56 -14.79 -15.28
CA ASP A 179 3.86 -16.22 -15.15
C ASP A 179 2.58 -17.03 -14.97
N GLY A 180 2.75 -18.35 -14.97
CA GLY A 180 1.65 -19.30 -14.82
C GLY A 180 0.84 -19.47 -16.10
N VAL A 181 -0.44 -19.79 -15.95
CA VAL A 181 -1.35 -20.00 -17.06
C VAL A 181 -2.16 -18.72 -17.28
N SER A 182 -2.23 -18.25 -18.52
CA SER A 182 -3.14 -17.18 -18.92
C SER A 182 -4.54 -17.75 -19.12
N ALA A 183 -5.55 -17.19 -18.44
CA ALA A 183 -6.94 -17.32 -18.87
C ALA A 183 -7.18 -16.48 -20.15
N ASP A 184 -8.44 -16.36 -20.60
CA ASP A 184 -8.83 -15.61 -21.80
C ASP A 184 -8.00 -14.32 -21.99
N GLU A 185 -7.23 -14.27 -23.08
CA GLU A 185 -6.40 -13.10 -23.45
C GLU A 185 -7.22 -11.91 -23.95
N HIS A 186 -8.55 -11.98 -23.80
CA HIS A 186 -9.52 -10.99 -24.24
C HIS A 186 -10.49 -10.65 -23.11
N ALA A 187 -10.79 -9.37 -22.94
CA ALA A 187 -11.79 -8.92 -21.98
C ALA A 187 -12.58 -7.72 -22.52
N GLU A 188 -13.81 -7.54 -22.04
CA GLU A 188 -14.62 -6.37 -22.40
C GLU A 188 -13.97 -5.08 -21.86
N THR A 189 -13.87 -4.06 -22.71
CA THR A 189 -13.25 -2.76 -22.36
C THR A 189 -13.93 -2.11 -21.15
N ALA A 190 -15.24 -2.35 -20.96
CA ALA A 190 -16.01 -1.84 -19.83
C ALA A 190 -15.45 -2.27 -18.47
N ARG A 191 -14.70 -3.38 -18.39
CA ARG A 191 -14.05 -3.87 -17.15
C ARG A 191 -12.88 -3.00 -16.70
N ALA A 192 -12.42 -2.06 -17.51
CA ALA A 192 -11.43 -1.06 -17.12
C ALA A 192 -12.03 0.05 -16.24
N ALA A 193 -13.35 0.11 -16.09
CA ALA A 193 -14.02 1.14 -15.31
C ALA A 193 -13.81 0.94 -13.81
N GLY A 194 -13.50 2.04 -13.12
CA GLY A 194 -13.40 2.11 -11.68
C GLY A 194 -12.12 1.49 -11.08
N PRO A 195 -11.92 1.74 -9.77
CA PRO A 195 -10.81 1.16 -9.04
C PRO A 195 -10.98 -0.36 -8.89
N VAL A 196 -9.86 -1.07 -8.76
CA VAL A 196 -9.84 -2.50 -8.42
C VAL A 196 -8.87 -2.73 -7.27
N THR A 197 -9.20 -3.69 -6.41
CA THR A 197 -8.35 -4.14 -5.30
C THR A 197 -7.98 -5.59 -5.54
N LEU A 198 -6.68 -5.87 -5.48
CA LEU A 198 -6.10 -7.18 -5.66
C LEU A 198 -5.34 -7.54 -4.39
N THR A 199 -5.45 -8.78 -3.96
CA THR A 199 -4.67 -9.31 -2.83
C THR A 199 -3.82 -10.44 -3.37
N ALA A 200 -2.53 -10.41 -3.05
CA ALA A 200 -1.61 -11.46 -3.43
C ALA A 200 -2.06 -12.80 -2.83
N THR A 201 -1.88 -13.86 -3.60
CA THR A 201 -2.24 -15.22 -3.21
C THR A 201 -1.07 -15.97 -2.60
N THR A 202 0.15 -15.61 -3.01
CA THR A 202 1.37 -16.31 -2.59
C THR A 202 2.47 -15.29 -2.33
N PRO A 203 2.97 -15.18 -1.10
CA PRO A 203 4.21 -14.46 -0.83
C PRO A 203 5.34 -15.05 -1.65
N HIS A 204 6.22 -14.20 -2.17
CA HIS A 204 7.40 -14.66 -2.88
C HIS A 204 8.63 -14.33 -2.03
N PRO A 205 9.66 -15.19 -1.94
CA PRO A 205 10.92 -14.80 -1.34
C PRO A 205 11.53 -13.62 -2.09
N SER A 206 12.24 -12.76 -1.38
CA SER A 206 12.94 -11.64 -1.99
C SER A 206 13.92 -12.16 -3.05
N PRO A 207 13.93 -11.58 -4.26
CA PRO A 207 14.88 -11.99 -5.28
C PRO A 207 16.28 -11.42 -5.05
N ASP A 208 16.48 -10.55 -4.05
CA ASP A 208 17.78 -9.98 -3.69
C ASP A 208 18.50 -10.89 -2.68
N ASP A 209 19.75 -11.29 -2.99
CA ASP A 209 20.60 -12.13 -2.11
C ASP A 209 20.91 -11.50 -0.73
N HIS A 210 20.54 -10.24 -0.53
CA HIS A 210 20.79 -9.46 0.69
C HIS A 210 19.54 -9.23 1.53
N ALA A 211 18.46 -9.97 1.28
CA ALA A 211 17.17 -9.79 1.95
C ALA A 211 17.26 -9.82 3.49
N ASP A 212 18.07 -10.74 4.05
CA ASP A 212 18.32 -10.81 5.49
C ASP A 212 18.97 -9.51 6.03
N ALA A 213 19.93 -8.94 5.31
CA ALA A 213 20.56 -7.68 5.70
C ALA A 213 19.59 -6.48 5.58
N VAL A 214 18.65 -6.53 4.62
CA VAL A 214 17.58 -5.54 4.51
C VAL A 214 16.64 -5.63 5.70
N ALA A 215 16.23 -6.84 6.09
CA ALA A 215 15.38 -7.05 7.26
C ALA A 215 16.07 -6.60 8.56
N ALA A 216 17.34 -6.93 8.75
CA ALA A 216 18.15 -6.48 9.89
C ALA A 216 18.19 -4.94 10.00
N ARG A 217 18.46 -4.26 8.88
CA ARG A 217 18.43 -2.79 8.82
C ARG A 217 17.03 -2.25 9.15
N SER A 218 15.98 -2.87 8.62
CA SER A 218 14.61 -2.39 8.81
C SER A 218 14.16 -2.51 10.26
N LEU A 219 14.53 -3.60 10.94
CA LEU A 219 14.34 -3.78 12.37
C LEU A 219 15.05 -2.69 13.18
N ASP A 220 16.28 -2.33 12.83
CA ASP A 220 17.03 -1.23 13.46
C ASP A 220 16.35 0.13 13.24
N VAL A 221 15.95 0.44 12.00
CA VAL A 221 15.25 1.69 11.66
C VAL A 221 13.91 1.80 12.42
N GLN A 222 13.18 0.68 12.53
CA GLN A 222 11.95 0.63 13.29
C GLN A 222 12.19 0.86 14.78
N ALA A 223 13.19 0.17 15.37
CA ALA A 223 13.53 0.34 16.78
C ALA A 223 13.94 1.79 17.11
N ASP A 224 14.70 2.44 16.23
CA ASP A 224 15.07 3.85 16.37
C ASP A 224 13.85 4.78 16.31
N ALA A 225 12.92 4.54 15.39
CA ALA A 225 11.69 5.33 15.28
C ALA A 225 10.79 5.17 16.51
N ASP A 226 10.65 3.94 17.00
CA ASP A 226 9.80 3.61 18.14
C ASP A 226 10.37 4.09 19.48
N ARG A 227 11.67 4.37 19.56
CA ARG A 227 12.32 4.88 20.78
C ARG A 227 11.61 6.11 21.36
N SER A 228 11.08 6.98 20.51
CA SER A 228 10.37 8.20 20.93
C SER A 228 9.00 7.93 21.58
N ARG A 229 8.43 6.74 21.36
CA ARG A 229 7.13 6.29 21.88
C ARG A 229 7.26 5.61 23.24
N LEU A 230 8.47 5.24 23.64
CA LEU A 230 8.75 4.47 24.84
C LEU A 230 9.34 5.34 25.93
N VAL A 231 8.72 5.28 27.11
CA VAL A 231 9.16 6.03 28.29
C VAL A 231 10.04 5.13 29.15
N ALA A 232 11.26 5.58 29.42
CA ALA A 232 12.16 4.88 30.34
C ALA A 232 11.58 4.82 31.77
N ASP A 233 12.05 3.84 32.54
CA ASP A 233 11.65 3.55 33.91
C ASP A 233 10.14 3.21 34.05
N HIS A 234 9.55 2.58 33.00
CA HIS A 234 8.17 2.07 32.99
C HIS A 234 8.11 0.61 32.51
N TRP A 235 7.03 -0.08 32.88
CA TRP A 235 6.74 -1.45 32.47
C TRP A 235 6.00 -1.47 31.14
N PHE A 236 6.23 -2.51 30.34
CA PHE A 236 5.59 -2.78 29.07
C PHE A 236 5.25 -4.26 28.99
N ALA A 237 4.25 -4.62 28.19
CA ALA A 237 3.99 -6.03 27.88
C ALA A 237 4.89 -6.45 26.72
N GLU A 238 5.80 -7.37 26.97
CA GLU A 238 6.70 -7.95 25.97
C GLU A 238 6.06 -9.15 25.31
N LEU A 239 6.02 -9.15 23.97
CA LEU A 239 5.40 -10.17 23.13
C LEU A 239 6.41 -11.18 22.60
N SER A 240 7.59 -10.69 22.24
CA SER A 240 8.65 -11.51 21.69
C SER A 240 10.01 -10.88 21.96
N THR A 241 11.00 -11.75 22.16
CA THR A 241 12.42 -11.43 22.15
C THR A 241 13.05 -12.41 21.16
N ARG A 242 13.77 -11.90 20.16
CA ARG A 242 14.42 -12.73 19.14
C ARG A 242 15.83 -12.27 18.84
N ARG A 243 16.64 -13.24 18.42
CA ARG A 243 18.00 -13.06 17.95
C ARG A 243 18.25 -13.86 16.69
N ALA A 244 18.88 -13.24 15.70
CA ALA A 244 19.32 -13.95 14.51
C ALA A 244 20.33 -15.06 14.88
N GLY A 245 20.12 -16.24 14.32
CA GLY A 245 20.89 -17.44 14.57
C GLY A 245 20.42 -18.26 15.78
N GLU A 246 19.40 -17.83 16.52
CA GLU A 246 18.74 -18.60 17.59
C GLU A 246 17.99 -19.81 17.03
N THR A 247 18.03 -20.94 17.73
CA THR A 247 17.37 -22.17 17.29
C THR A 247 15.89 -22.16 17.66
N SER A 248 15.04 -22.54 16.72
CA SER A 248 13.61 -22.77 16.87
C SER A 248 13.24 -24.21 16.49
N PRO A 249 12.00 -24.66 16.79
CA PRO A 249 11.48 -25.92 16.25
C PRO A 249 11.48 -25.99 14.72
N GLN A 250 11.42 -24.85 14.03
CA GLN A 250 11.31 -24.73 12.57
C GLN A 250 12.67 -24.53 11.87
N GLY A 251 13.73 -24.20 12.60
CA GLY A 251 15.04 -23.92 12.01
C GLY A 251 15.87 -22.99 12.88
N ARG A 252 16.82 -22.28 12.27
CA ARG A 252 17.48 -21.14 12.93
C ARG A 252 16.80 -19.87 12.43
N TRP A 253 16.43 -18.99 13.35
CA TRP A 253 15.88 -17.68 13.03
C TRP A 253 16.90 -16.89 12.22
N ASP A 254 16.47 -16.31 11.10
CA ASP A 254 17.16 -15.21 10.45
C ASP A 254 16.43 -13.87 10.75
N HIS A 255 16.87 -12.75 10.17
CA HIS A 255 16.21 -11.46 10.42
C HIS A 255 14.89 -11.32 9.68
N LEU A 256 14.65 -12.08 8.59
CA LEU A 256 13.36 -12.11 7.93
C LEU A 256 12.32 -12.79 8.82
N ASP A 257 12.69 -13.89 9.47
CA ASP A 257 11.81 -14.55 10.45
C ASP A 257 11.43 -13.56 11.58
N ILE A 258 12.40 -12.80 12.10
CA ILE A 258 12.17 -11.80 13.16
C ILE A 258 11.26 -10.67 12.68
N LEU A 259 11.48 -10.20 11.45
CA LEU A 259 10.65 -9.17 10.82
C LEU A 259 9.21 -9.69 10.65
N ASP A 260 9.03 -10.92 10.17
CA ASP A 260 7.72 -11.53 9.97
C ASP A 260 6.96 -11.67 11.29
N GLU A 261 7.59 -12.18 12.37
CA GLU A 261 6.93 -12.23 13.69
C GLU A 261 6.59 -10.82 14.22
N THR A 262 7.45 -9.84 13.98
CA THR A 262 7.18 -8.44 14.35
C THR A 262 5.97 -7.89 13.60
N VAL A 263 5.86 -8.18 12.31
CA VAL A 263 4.71 -7.80 11.48
C VAL A 263 3.42 -8.46 11.98
N GLU A 264 3.47 -9.76 12.29
CA GLU A 264 2.33 -10.49 12.86
C GLU A 264 1.84 -9.83 14.15
N ASP A 265 2.76 -9.46 15.05
CA ASP A 265 2.43 -8.75 16.29
C ASP A 265 1.82 -7.36 16.00
N MET A 266 2.40 -6.58 15.07
CA MET A 266 1.90 -5.25 14.68
C MET A 266 0.50 -5.28 14.07
N GLN A 267 0.13 -6.34 13.36
CA GLN A 267 -1.20 -6.47 12.75
C GLN A 267 -2.24 -6.99 13.72
N ARG A 268 -1.81 -7.86 14.65
CA ARG A 268 -2.70 -8.50 15.61
C ARG A 268 -3.03 -7.62 16.81
N TYR A 269 -2.09 -6.79 17.24
CA TYR A 269 -2.21 -6.01 18.46
C TYR A 269 -2.12 -4.51 18.19
N PRO A 270 -2.88 -3.68 18.93
CA PRO A 270 -2.78 -2.25 18.80
C PRO A 270 -1.47 -1.75 19.40
N ASP A 271 -0.94 -0.67 18.82
CA ASP A 271 0.18 0.10 19.37
C ASP A 271 1.39 -0.76 19.73
N ILE A 272 1.97 -1.45 18.75
CA ILE A 272 3.23 -2.20 18.92
C ILE A 272 4.44 -1.31 18.65
N ALA A 273 5.52 -1.58 19.38
CA ALA A 273 6.83 -0.98 19.22
C ALA A 273 7.92 -2.05 19.25
N VAL A 274 9.01 -1.81 18.54
CA VAL A 274 10.23 -2.63 18.60
C VAL A 274 11.32 -1.86 19.36
N VAL A 275 12.13 -2.57 20.13
CA VAL A 275 13.40 -2.06 20.65
C VAL A 275 14.53 -3.01 20.36
N HIS A 276 15.74 -2.48 20.30
CA HIS A 276 16.95 -3.29 20.31
C HIS A 276 17.52 -3.35 21.74
N SER A 277 17.90 -4.54 22.20
CA SER A 277 18.38 -4.76 23.58
C SER A 277 19.58 -3.90 23.98
N ARG A 278 20.52 -3.65 23.04
CA ARG A 278 21.71 -2.80 23.21
C ARG A 278 21.42 -1.39 23.76
N ASP A 279 20.19 -0.91 23.60
CA ASP A 279 19.78 0.44 23.98
C ASP A 279 19.28 0.56 25.42
N TRP A 280 19.13 -0.56 26.13
CA TRP A 280 18.54 -0.61 27.47
C TRP A 280 19.39 -1.45 28.43
N SER A 281 19.56 -0.98 29.67
CA SER A 281 20.45 -1.63 30.67
C SER A 281 19.87 -2.89 31.30
N VAL A 282 18.59 -3.17 31.02
CA VAL A 282 17.76 -4.24 31.59
C VAL A 282 17.88 -5.56 30.84
N PHE A 283 18.63 -5.59 29.73
CA PHE A 283 18.87 -6.79 28.95
C PHE A 283 20.33 -7.23 29.10
N ASP A 284 20.56 -8.50 29.42
CA ASP A 284 21.91 -9.08 29.56
C ASP A 284 22.59 -9.32 28.19
N ASP A 285 21.80 -9.55 27.13
CA ASP A 285 22.28 -9.84 25.78
C ASP A 285 22.09 -8.64 24.84
N ALA A 286 23.17 -8.07 24.31
CA ALA A 286 23.16 -6.83 23.52
C ALA A 286 22.80 -7.00 22.02
N ASP A 287 22.15 -8.09 21.61
CA ASP A 287 21.93 -8.45 20.21
C ASP A 287 20.55 -9.10 19.99
N ARG A 288 19.50 -8.44 20.47
CA ARG A 288 18.12 -8.93 20.40
C ARG A 288 17.17 -7.82 19.99
N TRP A 289 16.18 -8.16 19.18
CA TRP A 289 15.01 -7.32 18.93
C TRP A 289 13.87 -7.79 19.83
N ILE A 290 13.22 -6.84 20.46
CA ILE A 290 12.14 -7.06 21.42
C ILE A 290 10.91 -6.32 20.95
N THR A 291 9.80 -7.05 20.81
CA THR A 291 8.50 -6.49 20.46
C THR A 291 7.68 -6.28 21.72
N LEU A 292 7.20 -5.06 21.91
CA LEU A 292 6.50 -4.60 23.10
C LEU A 292 5.17 -3.96 22.71
N SER A 293 4.22 -3.98 23.64
CA SER A 293 3.15 -2.97 23.63
C SER A 293 3.80 -1.60 23.84
N ALA A 294 3.49 -0.62 22.99
CA ALA A 294 3.96 0.76 23.06
C ALA A 294 3.18 1.59 24.10
N ARG A 295 2.64 0.92 25.13
CA ARG A 295 1.87 1.54 26.22
C ARG A 295 2.65 1.39 27.53
N PRO A 296 3.05 2.50 28.17
CA PRO A 296 3.72 2.42 29.47
C PRO A 296 2.71 2.05 30.56
N PHE A 297 3.19 1.23 31.50
CA PHE A 297 2.48 0.83 32.71
C PHE A 297 3.31 1.19 33.95
N ASP A 298 2.64 1.58 35.03
CA ASP A 298 3.28 1.95 36.29
C ASP A 298 3.79 0.72 37.06
N SER A 299 3.26 -0.47 36.76
CA SER A 299 3.62 -1.72 37.43
C SER A 299 3.67 -2.91 36.48
N ALA A 300 4.45 -3.93 36.85
CA ALA A 300 4.48 -5.21 36.15
C ALA A 300 3.09 -5.88 36.13
N HIS A 301 2.28 -5.69 37.19
CA HIS A 301 0.95 -6.27 37.28
C HIS A 301 0.02 -5.76 36.17
N ASP A 302 0.04 -4.45 35.90
CA ASP A 302 -0.81 -3.83 34.88
C ASP A 302 -0.38 -4.25 33.45
N ALA A 303 0.92 -4.41 33.21
CA ALA A 303 1.43 -4.98 31.96
C ALA A 303 0.99 -6.44 31.78
N LEU A 304 1.01 -7.25 32.85
CA LEU A 304 0.50 -8.63 32.79
C LEU A 304 -1.03 -8.69 32.63
N ASP A 305 -1.78 -7.71 33.13
CA ASP A 305 -3.21 -7.58 32.85
C ASP A 305 -3.46 -7.32 31.36
N TRP A 306 -2.62 -6.50 30.70
CA TRP A 306 -2.69 -6.33 29.26
C TRP A 306 -2.48 -7.67 28.53
N CYS A 307 -1.48 -8.46 28.93
CA CYS A 307 -1.25 -9.80 28.36
C CYS A 307 -2.50 -10.69 28.48
N ARG A 308 -3.09 -10.77 29.68
CA ARG A 308 -4.29 -11.59 29.95
C ARG A 308 -5.50 -11.14 29.14
N ASN A 309 -5.70 -9.83 29.02
CA ASN A 309 -6.81 -9.26 28.25
C ASN A 309 -6.70 -9.53 26.74
N HIS A 310 -5.49 -9.82 26.24
CA HIS A 310 -5.25 -10.23 24.85
C HIS A 310 -5.14 -11.76 24.70
N HIS A 311 -5.48 -12.51 25.75
CA HIS A 311 -5.46 -13.98 25.78
C HIS A 311 -4.08 -14.58 25.46
N LEU A 312 -3.02 -13.91 25.89
CA LEU A 312 -1.64 -14.37 25.76
C LEU A 312 -1.23 -15.11 27.05
N ASP A 313 -0.65 -16.29 26.87
CA ASP A 313 -0.09 -17.09 27.97
C ASP A 313 1.31 -16.64 28.36
N ALA A 314 1.88 -17.30 29.38
CA ALA A 314 3.17 -16.94 29.95
C ALA A 314 4.35 -17.12 28.97
N ASP A 315 4.18 -17.95 27.94
CA ASP A 315 5.19 -18.19 26.91
C ASP A 315 5.13 -17.15 25.79
N ARG A 316 3.99 -16.46 25.64
CA ARG A 316 3.75 -15.42 24.62
C ARG A 316 3.74 -14.00 25.15
N CYS A 317 3.65 -13.79 26.47
CA CYS A 317 3.64 -12.43 27.02
C CYS A 317 4.06 -12.34 28.49
N TRP A 318 4.97 -11.42 28.78
CA TRP A 318 5.40 -11.08 30.15
C TRP A 318 5.56 -9.57 30.33
N ALA A 319 5.74 -9.13 31.58
CA ALA A 319 6.00 -7.73 31.87
C ALA A 319 7.51 -7.47 31.86
N GLN A 320 7.91 -6.44 31.11
CA GLN A 320 9.30 -6.01 30.96
C GLN A 320 9.43 -4.52 31.33
N LEU A 321 10.32 -4.21 32.27
CA LEU A 321 10.73 -2.85 32.59
C LEU A 321 11.74 -2.40 31.54
N LEU A 322 11.54 -1.23 30.95
CA LEU A 322 12.56 -0.57 30.15
C LEU A 322 13.28 0.50 30.98
N SER A 323 14.60 0.41 31.10
CA SER A 323 15.42 1.40 31.80
C SER A 323 16.81 1.51 31.20
N HIS A 324 17.44 2.68 31.36
CA HIS A 324 18.86 2.90 31.04
C HIS A 324 19.78 2.78 32.27
N ARG A 325 19.21 2.51 33.45
CA ARG A 325 19.96 2.48 34.73
C ARG A 325 19.66 1.25 35.59
N ALA A 326 18.45 0.71 35.53
CA ALA A 326 18.08 -0.46 36.30
C ALA A 326 18.88 -1.69 35.82
N PRO A 327 19.27 -2.60 36.72
CA PRO A 327 19.92 -3.83 36.32
C PRO A 327 18.90 -4.79 35.65
N PRO A 328 19.37 -5.80 34.91
CA PRO A 328 18.52 -6.86 34.36
C PRO A 328 17.80 -7.70 35.44
N GLN A 329 18.37 -7.78 36.64
CA GLN A 329 17.74 -8.53 37.73
C GLN A 329 16.47 -7.82 38.21
N GLY A 330 15.33 -8.49 38.08
CA GLY A 330 14.03 -7.98 38.51
C GLY A 330 13.35 -7.04 37.50
N SER A 331 13.88 -6.90 36.28
CA SER A 331 13.25 -6.12 35.21
C SER A 331 12.26 -6.93 34.36
N ALA A 332 12.13 -8.24 34.58
CA ALA A 332 11.18 -9.10 33.89
C ALA A 332 10.32 -9.88 34.90
N VAL A 333 9.00 -9.95 34.66
CA VAL A 333 8.05 -10.68 35.49
C VAL A 333 7.11 -11.50 34.60
N VAL A 334 7.10 -12.81 34.77
CA VAL A 334 6.21 -13.74 34.05
C VAL A 334 4.84 -13.84 34.69
N GLN A 335 3.83 -14.26 33.91
CA GLN A 335 2.50 -14.53 34.45
C GLN A 335 2.55 -15.66 35.50
N GLY A 336 1.95 -15.42 36.68
CA GLY A 336 1.85 -16.42 37.75
C GLY A 336 3.05 -16.51 38.70
N GLY A 337 4.03 -15.60 38.57
CA GLY A 337 5.13 -15.40 39.52
C GLY A 337 4.78 -14.54 40.72
#